data_AF-A0A7X0V223-F1
#
_entry.id   AF-A0A7X0V223-F1
#
_cell.length_a   1.000
_cell.length_b   1.000
_cell.length_c   1.000
_cell.angle_alpha   90.00
_cell.angle_beta   90.00
_cell.angle_gamma   90.00
#
_symmetry.space_group_name_H-M   'P 1'
#
loop_
_entity.id
_entity.type
_entity.pdbx_description
1 polymer ?
#
loop_
_entity_poly.entity_id
_entity_poly.type
_entity_poly.pdbx_seq_one_letter_code
_entity_poly.pdbx_strand_id
1 'polypeptide(L)' 'MTNKSKSGSSKSGSEDPCWKGYEQVGMKNKDGKQVPNCVPENKSSSSKKKS' A
#
# COMPACT_ATOMS: atom_id res chain seq x y z
N MET A 1 0.75 30.45 -7.10
CA MET A 1 0.87 29.25 -7.94
C MET A 1 -0.33 28.36 -7.69
N THR A 2 -1.37 28.48 -8.52
CA THR A 2 -2.58 27.67 -8.39
C THR A 2 -2.33 26.27 -8.96
N ASN A 3 -3.07 25.29 -8.44
CA ASN A 3 -3.42 23.99 -9.04
C ASN A 3 -2.61 22.76 -8.59
N LYS A 4 -3.14 22.02 -7.60
CA LYS A 4 -3.70 20.68 -7.89
C LYS A 4 -4.63 20.20 -6.77
N SER A 5 -5.90 20.61 -6.83
CA SER A 5 -6.99 19.75 -6.36
C SER A 5 -7.07 18.53 -7.27
N LYS A 6 -7.02 17.34 -6.66
CA LYS A 6 -7.67 16.08 -7.06
C LYS A 6 -7.80 15.31 -5.75
N SER A 7 -8.91 15.29 -5.01
CA SER A 7 -10.28 14.89 -5.38
C SER A 7 -10.30 13.78 -6.43
N GLY A 8 -10.68 12.57 -6.01
CA GLY A 8 -11.06 11.49 -6.90
C GLY A 8 -10.46 10.13 -6.56
N SER A 9 -11.08 9.45 -5.60
CA SER A 9 -11.07 8.00 -5.48
C SER A 9 -11.34 7.35 -6.86
N SER A 10 -10.38 6.61 -7.42
CA SER A 10 -10.58 5.60 -8.49
C SER A 10 -9.29 4.82 -8.77
N LYS A 11 -9.20 3.67 -8.08
CA LYS A 11 -8.47 2.43 -8.39
C LYS A 11 -7.85 2.38 -9.80
N SER A 12 -6.51 2.40 -9.89
CA SER A 12 -5.66 1.46 -10.66
C SER A 12 -4.31 2.10 -11.06
N GLY A 13 -3.23 1.73 -10.34
CA GLY A 13 -1.98 1.38 -11.03
C GLY A 13 -0.71 2.20 -10.82
N SER A 14 -0.61 3.13 -9.86
CA SER A 14 0.64 3.86 -9.59
C SER A 14 0.55 4.42 -8.17
N GLU A 15 1.29 4.02 -7.14
CA GLU A 15 2.59 3.37 -7.02
C GLU A 15 2.60 2.61 -5.67
N ASP A 16 1.82 1.54 -5.53
CA ASP A 16 1.89 0.73 -4.31
C ASP A 16 3.32 0.19 -4.20
N PRO A 17 4.11 0.60 -3.20
CA PRO A 17 5.52 0.23 -3.11
C PRO A 17 5.70 -1.23 -2.65
N CYS A 18 4.58 -1.93 -2.51
CA CYS A 18 4.46 -3.29 -2.04
C CYS A 18 3.88 -4.16 -3.16
N TRP A 19 4.27 -5.42 -3.18
CA TRP A 19 3.76 -6.38 -4.15
C TRP A 19 2.24 -6.55 -4.02
N LYS A 20 1.57 -6.95 -5.10
CA LYS A 20 0.14 -7.32 -5.05
C LYS A 20 -0.07 -8.38 -3.96
N GLY A 21 -1.00 -8.15 -3.03
CA GLY A 21 -1.15 -9.00 -1.84
C GLY A 21 -0.49 -8.46 -0.58
N TYR A 22 0.27 -7.36 -0.68
CA TYR A 22 0.99 -6.74 0.42
C TYR A 22 0.64 -5.25 0.53
N GLU A 23 0.42 -4.79 1.76
CA GLU A 23 0.13 -3.40 2.09
C GLU A 23 1.33 -2.76 2.80
N GLN A 24 1.57 -1.47 2.53
CA GLN A 24 2.61 -0.71 3.21
C GLN A 24 2.16 -0.33 4.63
N VAL A 25 2.92 -0.77 5.63
CA VAL A 25 2.76 -0.40 7.03
C VAL A 25 3.99 0.37 7.48
N GLY A 26 4.04 1.64 7.09
CA GLY A 26 5.13 2.55 7.44
C GLY A 26 6.45 2.26 6.70
N MET A 27 7.55 2.71 7.31
CA MET A 27 8.91 2.58 6.77
C MET A 27 9.80 1.76 7.72
N LYS A 28 10.74 1.01 7.16
CA LYS A 28 11.73 0.20 7.88
C LYS A 28 13.13 0.47 7.36
N ASN A 29 14.14 0.37 8.21
CA ASN A 29 15.53 0.43 7.77
C ASN A 29 16.01 -0.95 7.28
N LYS A 30 16.53 -1.00 6.06
CA LYS A 30 17.18 -2.18 5.47
C LYS A 30 18.46 -1.73 4.78
N ASP A 31 19.59 -2.27 5.19
CA ASP A 31 20.91 -1.92 4.64
C ASP A 31 21.25 -0.42 4.74
N GLY A 32 20.88 0.20 5.87
CA GLY A 32 21.07 1.65 6.07
C GLY A 32 20.18 2.55 5.21
N LYS A 33 19.23 2.00 4.44
CA LYS A 33 18.23 2.74 3.67
C LYS A 33 16.83 2.57 4.25
N GLN A 34 16.04 3.63 4.23
CA GLN A 34 14.61 3.54 4.55
C GLN A 34 13.85 2.95 3.38
N VAL A 35 13.21 1.81 3.62
CA VAL A 35 12.38 1.07 2.67
C VAL A 35 10.95 0.94 3.21
N PRO A 36 9.94 0.90 2.33
CA PRO A 36 8.56 0.63 2.71
C PRO A 36 8.46 -0.74 3.40
N ASN A 37 7.76 -0.80 4.54
CA ASN A 37 7.53 -2.05 5.25
C ASN A 37 6.25 -2.70 4.74
N CYS A 38 6.38 -3.66 3.83
CA CYS A 38 5.25 -4.35 3.21
C CYS A 38 4.83 -5.59 4.00
N VAL A 39 3.55 -5.68 4.40
CA VAL A 39 2.98 -6.83 5.12
C VAL A 39 1.89 -7.50 4.30
N PRO A 40 1.66 -8.82 4.43
CA PRO A 40 0.61 -9.51 3.68
C PRO A 40 -0.77 -8.99 4.10
N GLU A 41 -1.60 -8.57 3.14
CA GLU A 41 -2.99 -8.14 3.42
C GLU A 41 -3.80 -9.26 4.09
N ASN A 42 -3.45 -10.52 3.79
CA ASN A 42 -4.13 -11.73 4.25
C ASN A 42 -3.81 -12.15 5.70
N LYS A 43 -2.97 -11.43 6.44
CA LYS A 43 -2.71 -11.75 7.85
C LYS A 43 -3.89 -11.39 8.77
N SER A 44 -4.87 -10.60 8.30
CA SER A 44 -6.06 -10.19 9.08
C SER A 44 -7.41 -10.57 8.45
N SER A 45 -7.44 -11.29 7.32
CA SER A 45 -8.67 -11.60 6.58
C SER A 45 -8.92 -13.10 6.37
N SER A 46 -8.45 -13.96 7.29
CA SER A 46 -8.89 -15.36 7.40
C SER A 46 -10.37 -15.52 7.83
N SER A 47 -11.20 -14.49 7.68
CA SER A 47 -12.63 -14.54 7.98
C SER A 47 -13.43 -13.63 7.03
N LYS A 48 -14.36 -14.24 6.28
CA LYS A 48 -15.44 -13.61 5.50
C LYS A 48 -15.06 -12.97 4.14
N LYS A 49 -15.13 -13.79 3.09
CA LYS A 49 -16.25 -13.86 2.11
C LYS A 49 -15.72 -14.29 0.74
N LYS A 50 -15.66 -15.61 0.57
CA LYS A 50 -15.86 -16.27 -0.71
C LYS A 50 -17.29 -15.93 -1.13
N SER A 51 -17.45 -15.39 -2.34
CA SER A 51 -18.75 -15.11 -2.97
C SER A 51 -19.61 -16.36 -3.08
#